data_AF-A0A950KK58-F1
#
_entry.id   AF-A0A950KK58-F1
#
_cell.length_a   1.000
_cell.length_b   1.000
_cell.length_c   1.000
_cell.angle_alpha   90.00
_cell.angle_beta   90.00
_cell.angle_gamma   90.00
#
_symmetry.space_group_name_H-M   'P 1'
#
loop_
_entity.id
_entity.type
_entity.pdbx_description
1 polymer ?
#
loop_
_entity_poly.entity_id
_entity_poly.type
_entity_poly.pdbx_seq_one_letter_code
_entity_poly.pdbx_strand_id
1 'polypeptide(L)'
;RAVVRYALRLARYRSYRDSGSKQLLADMKFTHADRVVPDLAFSYPVDVAEPGVEGAKETLKVGISPIAYLRKGHWPKTDGGIFERYCETLQAFTTELVRRGHEVVLFATDAPDREVSELVAAQVKAACGQSNGRLKLRIAPISRVHELLAELKTLDCVVASRLHGVILSHLCLRPVLAISYDRKVTRHMNDMEQANYCLDFHTLDVAQLVKTFESLALRRDAVTAILKRRTHAYRTELKSQYDDLARRVDL
;
A
#
# COMPACT_ATOMS: atom_id res chain seq x y z
N ARG A 1 -3.69 29.86 6.06
CA ARG A 1 -2.63 29.94 5.02
C ARG A 1 -1.38 30.69 5.50
N ALA A 2 -1.50 31.84 6.17
CA ALA A 2 -0.35 32.61 6.67
C ALA A 2 0.58 31.82 7.62
N VAL A 3 0.01 31.09 8.59
CA VAL A 3 0.76 30.25 9.53
C VAL A 3 1.63 29.21 8.81
N VAL A 4 1.06 28.45 7.87
CA VAL A 4 1.80 27.45 7.08
C VAL A 4 2.93 28.09 6.29
N ARG A 5 2.67 29.22 5.62
CA ARG A 5 3.69 29.94 4.86
C ARG A 5 4.83 30.41 5.76
N TYR A 6 4.52 30.93 6.96
CA TYR A 6 5.51 31.39 7.92
C TYR A 6 6.34 30.24 8.49
N ALA A 7 5.67 29.15 8.91
CA ALA A 7 6.34 27.94 9.38
C ALA A 7 7.30 27.36 8.33
N LEU A 8 6.87 27.29 7.06
CA LEU A 8 7.72 26.84 5.96
C LEU A 8 8.90 27.80 5.72
N ARG A 9 8.68 29.11 5.80
CA ARG A 9 9.74 30.11 5.59
C ARG A 9 10.80 30.09 6.69
N LEU A 10 10.40 29.80 7.93
CA LEU A 10 11.31 29.66 9.07
C LEU A 10 12.00 28.28 9.14
N ALA A 11 11.50 27.28 8.43
CA ALA A 11 12.11 25.96 8.44
C ALA A 11 13.54 26.00 7.86
N ARG A 12 14.51 25.52 8.65
CA ARG A 12 15.93 25.40 8.24
C ARG A 12 16.13 24.34 7.16
N TYR A 13 15.23 23.37 7.08
CA TYR A 13 15.19 22.35 6.04
C TYR A 13 13.75 21.99 5.66
N ARG A 14 13.53 21.74 4.38
CA ARG A 14 12.26 21.26 3.82
C ARG A 14 12.56 20.23 2.74
N SER A 15 11.74 19.19 2.71
CA SER A 15 11.71 18.24 1.60
C SER A 15 10.28 17.78 1.36
N TYR A 16 10.02 17.30 0.14
CA TYR A 16 8.73 16.77 -0.26
C TYR A 16 8.88 15.30 -0.59
N ARG A 17 7.91 14.49 -0.17
CA ARG A 17 7.86 13.08 -0.57
C ARG A 17 7.74 12.90 -2.09
N ASP A 18 7.12 13.88 -2.75
CA ASP A 18 6.70 13.73 -4.13
C ASP A 18 6.56 15.10 -4.83
N SER A 19 6.86 15.18 -6.13
CA SER A 19 6.77 16.42 -6.93
C SER A 19 5.37 17.07 -6.97
N GLY A 20 4.30 16.34 -6.70
CA GLY A 20 2.91 16.81 -6.72
C GLY A 20 2.60 17.53 -5.43
N SER A 21 3.11 17.01 -4.31
CA SER A 21 3.21 17.75 -3.06
C SER A 21 4.07 19.01 -3.20
N LYS A 22 5.20 18.95 -3.91
CA LYS A 22 6.03 20.15 -4.19
C LYS A 22 5.27 21.19 -5.06
N GLN A 23 4.55 20.74 -6.09
CA GLN A 23 3.77 21.61 -6.99
C GLN A 23 2.65 22.36 -6.26
N LEU A 24 2.07 21.80 -5.20
CA LEU A 24 1.06 22.51 -4.38
C LEU A 24 1.60 23.81 -3.75
N LEU A 25 2.93 23.95 -3.64
CA LEU A 25 3.60 25.13 -3.08
C LEU A 25 4.38 25.92 -4.13
N ALA A 26 4.06 25.73 -5.43
CA ALA A 26 4.76 26.39 -6.52
C ALA A 26 4.66 27.93 -6.46
N ASP A 27 3.61 28.48 -5.86
CA ASP A 27 3.45 29.93 -5.63
C ASP A 27 4.43 30.49 -4.58
N MET A 28 4.97 29.63 -3.72
CA MET A 28 5.92 30.00 -2.66
C MET A 28 7.36 29.90 -3.18
N LYS A 29 7.84 30.90 -3.92
CA LYS A 29 9.17 30.91 -4.56
C LYS A 29 10.34 30.42 -3.67
N PHE A 30 10.29 30.64 -2.36
CA PHE A 30 11.32 30.20 -1.42
C PHE A 30 11.39 28.66 -1.22
N THR A 31 10.43 27.90 -1.73
CA THR A 31 10.40 26.42 -1.69
C THR A 31 10.98 25.76 -2.94
N HIS A 32 11.32 26.52 -3.98
CA HIS A 32 11.68 25.96 -5.29
C HIS A 32 12.96 25.11 -5.26
N ALA A 33 13.92 25.48 -4.40
CA ALA A 33 15.18 24.76 -4.20
C ALA A 33 15.05 23.51 -3.30
N ASP A 34 13.93 23.33 -2.61
CA ASP A 34 13.71 22.20 -1.72
C ASP A 34 13.69 20.88 -2.50
N ARG A 35 14.23 19.81 -1.91
CA ARG A 35 14.36 18.52 -2.59
C ARG A 35 13.04 17.74 -2.57
N VAL A 36 12.80 16.99 -3.65
CA VAL A 36 11.89 15.85 -3.62
C VAL A 36 12.73 14.64 -3.23
N VAL A 37 12.28 13.88 -2.24
CA VAL A 37 12.97 12.71 -1.69
C VAL A 37 11.94 11.59 -1.48
N PRO A 38 12.36 10.32 -1.43
CA PRO A 38 11.45 9.21 -1.17
C PRO A 38 10.73 9.32 0.18
N ASP A 39 9.68 8.53 0.36
CA ASP A 39 9.01 8.43 1.66
C ASP A 39 9.98 7.87 2.72
N LEU A 40 10.03 8.51 3.90
CA LEU A 40 10.95 8.16 4.97
C LEU A 40 10.75 6.73 5.50
N ALA A 41 9.59 6.11 5.26
CA ALA A 41 9.35 4.71 5.60
C ALA A 41 10.38 3.76 4.97
N PHE A 42 10.98 4.12 3.83
CA PHE A 42 12.05 3.33 3.20
C PHE A 42 13.35 3.28 4.00
N SER A 43 13.53 4.18 4.97
CA SER A 43 14.64 4.14 5.93
C SER A 43 14.43 3.16 7.07
N TYR A 44 13.22 2.61 7.24
CA TYR A 44 12.91 1.70 8.35
C TYR A 44 13.71 0.39 8.20
N PRO A 45 14.42 -0.08 9.24
CA PRO A 45 15.23 -1.28 9.16
C PRO A 45 14.33 -2.50 8.99
N VAL A 46 14.48 -3.21 7.87
CA VAL A 46 13.74 -4.44 7.59
C VAL A 46 14.70 -5.48 7.07
N ASP A 47 14.88 -6.55 7.82
CA ASP A 47 15.59 -7.73 7.34
C ASP A 47 14.67 -8.50 6.40
N VAL A 48 14.76 -8.17 5.11
CA VAL A 48 14.08 -8.94 4.07
C VAL A 48 15.06 -10.01 3.63
N ALA A 49 14.84 -11.25 4.09
CA ALA A 49 15.49 -12.40 3.46
C ALA A 49 15.20 -12.33 1.96
N GLU A 50 16.21 -12.59 1.13
CA GLU A 50 15.96 -12.68 -0.29
C GLU A 50 14.87 -13.75 -0.50
N PRO A 51 13.73 -13.41 -1.12
CA PRO A 51 12.81 -14.45 -1.53
C PRO A 51 13.62 -15.40 -2.39
N GLY A 52 13.68 -16.68 -1.99
CA GLY A 52 14.25 -17.71 -2.83
C GLY A 52 13.53 -17.70 -4.18
N VAL A 53 14.18 -18.23 -5.22
CA VAL A 53 13.48 -18.53 -6.47
C VAL A 53 12.54 -19.69 -6.19
N GLU A 54 11.40 -19.39 -5.59
CA GLU A 54 10.31 -20.34 -5.43
C GLU A 54 9.61 -20.41 -6.78
N GLY A 55 9.73 -21.57 -7.45
CA GLY A 55 8.99 -21.86 -8.67
C GLY A 55 7.48 -21.68 -8.48
N ALA A 56 6.69 -21.88 -9.53
CA ALA A 56 5.24 -21.65 -9.48
C ALA A 56 4.59 -22.27 -8.22
N LYS A 57 4.16 -21.43 -7.28
CA LYS A 57 3.37 -21.84 -6.11
C LYS A 57 1.92 -21.97 -6.57
N GLU A 58 1.35 -23.16 -6.41
CA GLU A 58 -0.08 -23.38 -6.67
C GLU A 58 -0.98 -22.65 -5.66
N THR A 59 -0.52 -22.55 -4.40
CA THR A 59 -1.21 -21.86 -3.32
C THR A 59 -0.42 -20.63 -2.88
N LEU A 60 -1.06 -19.46 -2.91
CA LEU A 60 -0.51 -18.19 -2.44
C LEU A 60 -1.10 -17.81 -1.08
N LYS A 61 -0.31 -17.10 -0.28
CA LYS A 61 -0.75 -16.34 0.88
C LYS A 61 -0.87 -14.87 0.50
N VAL A 62 -2.11 -14.39 0.38
CA VAL A 62 -2.46 -13.07 -0.14
C VAL A 62 -2.88 -12.16 1.01
N GLY A 63 -2.20 -11.02 1.16
CA GLY A 63 -2.67 -9.97 2.07
C GLY A 63 -3.64 -9.03 1.38
N ILE A 64 -4.73 -8.65 2.05
CA ILE A 64 -5.66 -7.64 1.53
C ILE A 64 -5.84 -6.55 2.60
N SER A 65 -5.54 -5.31 2.23
CA SER A 65 -5.70 -4.13 3.06
C SER A 65 -6.72 -3.16 2.47
N PRO A 66 -7.99 -3.25 2.92
CA PRO A 66 -9.04 -2.36 2.45
C PRO A 66 -8.89 -0.94 3.03
N ILE A 67 -9.70 -0.01 2.54
CA ILE A 67 -9.80 1.36 3.08
C ILE A 67 -11.26 1.74 3.34
N ALA A 68 -11.51 2.49 4.41
CA ALA A 68 -12.82 3.06 4.72
C ALA A 68 -13.15 4.34 3.91
N TYR A 69 -12.51 4.58 2.77
CA TYR A 69 -12.70 5.79 1.96
C TYR A 69 -14.15 5.91 1.50
N LEU A 70 -14.71 7.14 1.57
CA LEU A 70 -16.12 7.45 1.29
C LEU A 70 -17.15 6.80 2.23
N ARG A 71 -16.71 6.07 3.25
CA ARG A 71 -17.58 5.53 4.29
C ARG A 71 -18.14 6.65 5.17
N LYS A 72 -19.45 6.62 5.39
CA LYS A 72 -20.15 7.54 6.30
C LYS A 72 -19.57 7.46 7.71
N GLY A 73 -19.29 8.62 8.32
CA GLY A 73 -18.78 8.74 9.69
C GLY A 73 -17.25 8.68 9.84
N HIS A 74 -16.50 8.31 8.81
CA HIS A 74 -15.03 8.19 8.88
C HIS A 74 -14.28 9.13 7.93
N TRP A 75 -14.95 9.72 6.94
CA TRP A 75 -14.36 10.65 5.97
C TRP A 75 -15.22 11.91 5.81
N PRO A 76 -14.59 13.09 5.54
CA PRO A 76 -15.34 14.33 5.28
C PRO A 76 -16.24 14.25 4.04
N LYS A 77 -15.79 13.52 3.02
CA LYS A 77 -16.58 13.22 1.81
C LYS A 77 -17.09 11.78 1.93
N THR A 78 -18.37 11.60 1.63
CA THR A 78 -19.04 10.30 1.70
C THR A 78 -19.76 10.00 0.40
N ASP A 79 -19.76 8.74 0.01
CA ASP A 79 -20.55 8.20 -1.10
C ASP A 79 -20.81 6.72 -0.81
N GLY A 80 -21.99 6.44 -0.27
CA GLY A 80 -22.36 5.08 0.15
C GLY A 80 -22.36 4.10 -1.01
N GLY A 81 -22.83 4.53 -2.19
CA GLY A 81 -22.91 3.66 -3.36
C GLY A 81 -21.52 3.26 -3.90
N ILE A 82 -20.56 4.19 -3.96
CA ILE A 82 -19.18 3.84 -4.35
C ILE A 82 -18.54 2.92 -3.30
N PHE A 83 -18.71 3.23 -2.01
CA PHE A 83 -18.13 2.44 -0.92
C PHE A 83 -18.70 1.01 -0.85
N GLU A 84 -20.00 0.84 -1.05
CA GLU A 84 -20.68 -0.46 -1.09
C GLU A 84 -20.16 -1.31 -2.26
N ARG A 85 -20.10 -0.74 -3.47
CA ARG A 85 -19.54 -1.44 -4.64
C ARG A 85 -18.09 -1.87 -4.43
N TYR A 86 -17.29 -1.05 -3.76
CA TYR A 86 -15.93 -1.40 -3.40
C TYR A 86 -15.88 -2.61 -2.44
N CYS A 87 -16.72 -2.62 -1.40
CA CYS A 87 -16.82 -3.74 -0.46
C CYS A 87 -17.28 -5.02 -1.16
N GLU A 88 -18.31 -4.93 -2.01
CA GLU A 88 -18.82 -6.05 -2.83
C GLU A 88 -17.73 -6.60 -3.75
N THR A 89 -16.96 -5.72 -4.40
CA THR A 89 -15.85 -6.13 -5.28
C THR A 89 -14.76 -6.86 -4.51
N LEU A 90 -14.35 -6.34 -3.34
CA LEU A 90 -13.37 -7.00 -2.48
C LEU A 90 -13.87 -8.33 -1.93
N GLN A 91 -15.15 -8.39 -1.55
CA GLN A 91 -15.78 -9.62 -1.09
C GLN A 91 -15.77 -10.68 -2.19
N ALA A 92 -16.22 -10.35 -3.40
CA ALA A 92 -16.26 -11.28 -4.53
C ALA A 92 -14.85 -11.76 -4.90
N PHE A 93 -13.88 -10.85 -4.96
CA PHE A 93 -12.47 -11.18 -5.20
C PHE A 93 -11.89 -12.10 -4.11
N THR A 94 -12.14 -11.79 -2.83
CA THR A 94 -11.65 -12.60 -1.70
C THR A 94 -12.26 -13.99 -1.71
N THR A 95 -13.56 -14.09 -2.00
CA THR A 95 -14.26 -15.37 -2.15
C THR A 95 -13.64 -16.20 -3.27
N GLU A 96 -13.30 -15.58 -4.40
CA GLU A 96 -12.63 -16.26 -5.52
C GLU A 96 -11.25 -16.81 -5.11
N LEU A 97 -10.42 -16.00 -4.46
CA LEU A 97 -9.10 -16.45 -3.98
C LEU A 97 -9.21 -17.66 -3.05
N VAL A 98 -10.13 -17.61 -2.08
CA VAL A 98 -10.28 -18.69 -1.10
C VAL A 98 -10.85 -19.96 -1.74
N ARG A 99 -11.79 -19.83 -2.70
CA ARG A 99 -12.31 -20.98 -3.47
C ARG A 99 -11.23 -21.67 -4.30
N ARG A 100 -10.25 -20.91 -4.79
CA ARG A 100 -9.05 -21.43 -5.48
C ARG A 100 -7.99 -22.01 -4.52
N GLY A 101 -8.26 -22.04 -3.22
CA GLY A 101 -7.40 -22.67 -2.21
C GLY A 101 -6.30 -21.78 -1.63
N HIS A 102 -6.23 -20.50 -2.05
CA HIS A 102 -5.30 -19.51 -1.51
C HIS A 102 -5.62 -19.18 -0.05
N GLU A 103 -4.58 -18.83 0.72
CA GLU A 103 -4.75 -18.24 2.06
C GLU A 103 -4.94 -16.72 1.91
N VAL A 104 -5.94 -16.17 2.57
CA VAL A 104 -6.17 -14.72 2.62
C VAL A 104 -6.00 -14.20 4.03
N VAL A 105 -5.20 -13.15 4.15
CA VAL A 105 -4.97 -12.40 5.38
C VAL A 105 -5.47 -10.97 5.19
N LEU A 106 -6.58 -10.62 5.86
CA LEU A 106 -7.03 -9.24 5.89
C LEU A 106 -6.26 -8.46 6.94
N PHE A 107 -5.85 -7.24 6.63
CA PHE A 107 -5.15 -6.39 7.57
C PHE A 107 -5.43 -4.89 7.35
N ALA A 108 -5.33 -4.10 8.41
CA ALA A 108 -5.54 -2.66 8.36
C ALA A 108 -4.23 -1.90 8.66
N THR A 109 -4.09 -0.71 8.08
CA THR A 109 -2.97 0.20 8.39
C THR A 109 -3.40 1.44 9.20
N ASP A 110 -4.68 1.52 9.52
CA ASP A 110 -5.29 2.56 10.33
C ASP A 110 -6.65 2.04 10.87
N ALA A 111 -7.10 2.58 12.01
CA ALA A 111 -8.18 2.00 12.80
C ALA A 111 -9.53 1.88 12.03
N PRO A 112 -10.00 2.88 11.26
CA PRO A 112 -11.27 2.78 10.53
C PRO A 112 -11.31 1.66 9.48
N ASP A 113 -10.17 1.23 8.95
CA ASP A 113 -10.10 0.21 7.90
C ASP A 113 -10.26 -1.22 8.46
N ARG A 114 -10.05 -1.38 9.77
CA ARG A 114 -10.25 -2.66 10.44
C ARG A 114 -11.70 -3.11 10.33
N GLU A 115 -12.64 -2.20 10.52
CA GLU A 115 -14.07 -2.48 10.39
C GLU A 115 -14.44 -2.91 8.95
N VAL A 116 -13.76 -2.38 7.93
CA VAL A 116 -13.94 -2.82 6.54
C VAL A 116 -13.39 -4.24 6.33
N SER A 117 -12.27 -4.57 6.97
CA SER A 117 -11.72 -5.93 6.96
C SER A 117 -12.68 -6.92 7.64
N GLU A 118 -13.28 -6.53 8.76
CA GLU A 118 -14.27 -7.33 9.48
C GLU A 118 -15.55 -7.53 8.66
N LEU A 119 -16.04 -6.47 8.00
CA LEU A 119 -17.17 -6.52 7.08
C LEU A 119 -16.92 -7.50 5.92
N VAL A 120 -15.81 -7.34 5.19
CA VAL A 120 -15.44 -8.21 4.07
C VAL A 120 -15.30 -9.66 4.55
N ALA A 121 -14.66 -9.90 5.70
CA ALA A 121 -14.53 -11.24 6.26
C ALA A 121 -15.88 -11.89 6.55
N ALA A 122 -16.81 -11.14 7.14
CA ALA A 122 -18.15 -11.64 7.44
C ALA A 122 -18.92 -12.00 6.18
N GLN A 123 -18.87 -11.14 5.15
CA GLN A 123 -19.54 -11.40 3.87
C GLN A 123 -18.94 -12.59 3.12
N VAL A 124 -17.61 -12.75 3.11
CA VAL A 124 -16.95 -13.92 2.50
C VAL A 124 -17.35 -15.21 3.22
N LYS A 125 -17.39 -15.21 4.56
CA LYS A 125 -17.85 -16.37 5.35
C LYS A 125 -19.30 -16.74 5.02
N ALA A 126 -20.18 -15.76 4.88
CA ALA A 126 -21.57 -15.99 4.49
C ALA A 126 -21.66 -16.60 3.06
N ALA A 127 -20.88 -16.07 2.11
CA ALA A 127 -20.89 -16.52 0.71
C ALA A 127 -20.29 -17.91 0.48
N CYS A 128 -19.38 -18.36 1.35
CA CYS A 128 -18.76 -19.69 1.26
C CYS A 128 -19.51 -20.78 2.03
N GLY A 129 -20.53 -20.42 2.83
CA GLY A 129 -21.29 -21.34 3.67
C GLY A 129 -20.43 -22.06 4.72
N GLN A 130 -21.00 -23.09 5.35
CA GLN A 130 -20.22 -24.05 6.15
C GLN A 130 -19.50 -25.02 5.20
N SER A 131 -18.46 -24.53 4.52
CA SER A 131 -17.58 -25.39 3.74
C SER A 131 -16.94 -26.44 4.68
N ASN A 132 -17.05 -27.72 4.33
CA ASN A 132 -16.39 -28.84 5.03
C ASN A 132 -14.84 -28.74 5.02
N GLY A 133 -14.28 -27.80 4.27
CA GLY A 133 -12.88 -27.38 4.31
C GLY A 133 -12.69 -26.11 5.13
N ARG A 134 -11.66 -26.08 5.97
CA ARG A 134 -11.29 -24.94 6.81
C ARG A 134 -10.99 -23.73 5.92
N LEU A 135 -11.93 -22.79 5.81
CA LEU A 135 -11.80 -21.52 5.09
C LEU A 135 -10.47 -20.86 5.48
N LYS A 136 -9.52 -20.71 4.53
CA LYS A 136 -8.21 -20.11 4.78
C LYS A 136 -8.29 -18.58 4.75
N LEU A 137 -9.11 -18.02 5.64
CA LEU A 137 -9.33 -16.58 5.78
C LEU A 137 -9.17 -16.17 7.24
N ARG A 138 -8.30 -15.20 7.50
CA ARG A 138 -8.17 -14.58 8.82
C ARG A 138 -7.95 -13.07 8.73
N ILE A 139 -8.17 -12.40 9.86
CA ILE A 139 -7.81 -11.00 10.05
C ILE A 139 -6.55 -10.98 10.93
N ALA A 140 -5.50 -10.30 10.49
CA ALA A 140 -4.28 -10.15 11.26
C ALA A 140 -4.47 -9.13 12.40
N PRO A 141 -4.18 -9.49 13.67
CA PRO A 141 -4.27 -8.57 14.79
C PRO A 141 -3.04 -7.66 14.83
N ILE A 142 -3.07 -6.58 14.04
CA ILE A 142 -1.94 -5.65 13.90
C ILE A 142 -2.23 -4.38 14.68
N SER A 143 -1.30 -4.01 15.57
CA SER A 143 -1.35 -2.79 16.36
C SER A 143 -0.09 -1.93 16.21
N ARG A 144 1.02 -2.52 15.74
CA ARG A 144 2.32 -1.87 15.60
C ARG A 144 2.95 -2.14 14.24
N VAL A 145 3.83 -1.23 13.82
CA VAL A 145 4.51 -1.32 12.52
C VAL A 145 5.35 -2.59 12.37
N HIS A 146 6.05 -3.02 13.43
CA HIS A 146 6.86 -4.26 13.34
C HIS A 146 6.01 -5.53 13.18
N GLU A 147 4.80 -5.56 13.78
CA GLU A 147 3.84 -6.66 13.60
C GLU A 147 3.35 -6.72 12.15
N LEU A 148 3.06 -5.55 11.58
CA LEU A 148 2.71 -5.44 10.16
C LEU A 148 3.85 -5.93 9.26
N LEU A 149 5.08 -5.49 9.50
CA LEU A 149 6.23 -5.91 8.71
C LEU A 149 6.47 -7.43 8.82
N ALA A 150 6.30 -8.01 10.01
CA ALA A 150 6.40 -9.45 10.22
C ALA A 150 5.34 -10.20 9.42
N GLU A 151 4.08 -9.75 9.45
CA GLU A 151 3.00 -10.35 8.66
C GLU A 151 3.29 -10.22 7.15
N LEU A 152 3.64 -9.02 6.67
CA LEU A 152 3.92 -8.75 5.25
C LEU A 152 5.02 -9.65 4.69
N LYS A 153 6.07 -9.95 5.47
CA LYS A 153 7.16 -10.85 5.05
C LYS A 153 6.69 -12.27 4.74
N THR A 154 5.56 -12.70 5.31
CA THR A 154 5.01 -14.05 5.09
C THR A 154 4.12 -14.13 3.84
N LEU A 155 3.75 -13.00 3.25
CA LEU A 155 2.82 -12.95 2.12
C LEU A 155 3.55 -13.16 0.79
N ASP A 156 2.86 -13.73 -0.19
CA ASP A 156 3.37 -13.85 -1.56
C ASP A 156 2.97 -12.62 -2.40
N CYS A 157 1.79 -12.06 -2.18
CA CYS A 157 1.26 -10.88 -2.87
C CYS A 157 0.38 -10.05 -1.92
N VAL A 158 0.23 -8.76 -2.21
CA VAL A 158 -0.60 -7.85 -1.43
C VAL A 158 -1.56 -7.08 -2.32
N VAL A 159 -2.81 -6.94 -1.89
CA VAL A 159 -3.77 -5.97 -2.42
C VAL A 159 -3.95 -4.87 -1.38
N ALA A 160 -3.66 -3.61 -1.70
CA ALA A 160 -3.72 -2.54 -0.71
C ALA A 160 -4.28 -1.24 -1.28
N SER A 161 -5.12 -0.57 -0.49
CA SER A 161 -5.73 0.71 -0.91
C SER A 161 -5.04 1.92 -0.26
N ARG A 162 -4.58 1.80 0.98
CA ARG A 162 -3.84 2.86 1.67
C ARG A 162 -2.37 2.92 1.23
N LEU A 163 -1.85 4.14 1.11
CA LEU A 163 -0.46 4.40 0.71
C LEU A 163 0.55 3.63 1.57
N HIS A 164 0.43 3.63 2.89
CA HIS A 164 1.39 2.92 3.75
C HIS A 164 1.23 1.40 3.68
N GLY A 165 0.05 0.87 3.33
CA GLY A 165 -0.10 -0.55 2.99
C GLY A 165 0.74 -0.91 1.77
N VAL A 166 0.76 -0.05 0.75
CA VAL A 166 1.59 -0.24 -0.46
C VAL A 166 3.08 -0.04 -0.16
N ILE A 167 3.46 1.06 0.50
CA ILE A 167 4.87 1.39 0.80
C ILE A 167 5.51 0.30 1.66
N LEU A 168 4.87 -0.13 2.75
CA LEU A 168 5.45 -1.12 3.65
C LEU A 168 5.50 -2.51 3.00
N SER A 169 4.58 -2.82 2.07
CA SER A 169 4.65 -4.05 1.27
C SER A 169 5.84 -4.02 0.32
N HIS A 170 6.07 -2.91 -0.40
CA HIS A 170 7.26 -2.72 -1.24
C HIS A 170 8.56 -2.73 -0.43
N LEU A 171 8.54 -2.18 0.79
CA LEU A 171 9.67 -2.25 1.72
C LEU A 171 10.03 -3.70 2.07
N CYS A 172 9.02 -4.57 2.21
CA CYS A 172 9.17 -6.02 2.39
C CYS A 172 9.35 -6.79 1.08
N LEU A 173 9.56 -6.11 -0.05
CA LEU A 173 9.72 -6.67 -1.39
C LEU A 173 8.54 -7.55 -1.84
N ARG A 174 7.33 -7.24 -1.37
CA ARG A 174 6.12 -7.95 -1.76
C ARG A 174 5.49 -7.28 -2.99
N PRO A 175 5.17 -8.02 -4.07
CA PRO A 175 4.38 -7.51 -5.18
C PRO A 175 3.02 -6.98 -4.70
N VAL A 176 2.61 -5.81 -5.19
CA VAL A 176 1.38 -5.13 -4.78
C VAL A 176 0.46 -4.87 -5.96
N LEU A 177 -0.83 -5.21 -5.81
CA LEU A 177 -1.92 -4.63 -6.57
C LEU A 177 -2.53 -3.50 -5.75
N ALA A 178 -2.34 -2.27 -6.19
CA ALA A 178 -2.86 -1.09 -5.49
C ALA A 178 -4.27 -0.74 -5.99
N ILE A 179 -5.17 -0.42 -5.06
CA ILE A 179 -6.47 0.19 -5.38
C ILE A 179 -6.39 1.67 -4.97
N SER A 180 -6.09 2.53 -5.94
CA SER A 180 -5.83 3.93 -5.72
C SER A 180 -7.12 4.73 -5.55
N TYR A 181 -7.27 5.34 -4.38
CA TYR A 181 -8.33 6.31 -4.08
C TYR A 181 -7.83 7.76 -4.12
N ASP A 182 -6.51 7.96 -4.19
CA ASP A 182 -5.86 9.27 -4.16
C ASP A 182 -4.54 9.24 -4.96
N ARG A 183 -4.22 10.38 -5.57
CA ARG A 183 -3.04 10.56 -6.42
C ARG A 183 -1.73 10.06 -5.82
N LYS A 184 -1.58 10.08 -4.49
CA LYS A 184 -0.36 9.64 -3.82
C LYS A 184 -0.07 8.15 -4.04
N VAL A 185 -1.12 7.33 -4.14
CA VAL A 185 -0.99 5.88 -4.36
C VAL A 185 -0.57 5.64 -5.80
N THR A 186 -1.30 6.18 -6.77
CA THR A 186 -0.96 6.11 -8.20
C THR A 186 0.46 6.57 -8.46
N ARG A 187 0.85 7.70 -7.85
CA ARG A 187 2.20 8.21 -7.98
C ARG A 187 3.25 7.25 -7.44
N HIS A 188 3.09 6.77 -6.22
CA HIS A 188 4.04 5.84 -5.63
C HIS A 188 4.18 4.58 -6.49
N MET A 189 3.08 4.06 -7.05
CA MET A 189 3.11 2.93 -7.99
C MET A 189 3.90 3.27 -9.26
N ASN A 190 3.73 4.47 -9.83
CA ASN A 190 4.55 4.92 -10.96
C ASN A 190 6.04 5.04 -10.62
N ASP A 191 6.35 5.68 -9.49
CA ASP A 191 7.73 5.88 -9.05
C ASP A 191 8.41 4.53 -8.69
N MET A 192 7.65 3.47 -8.44
CA MET A 192 8.12 2.09 -8.22
C MET A 192 8.03 1.22 -9.49
N GLU A 193 7.72 1.79 -10.66
CA GLU A 193 7.56 1.10 -11.94
C GLU A 193 6.46 0.00 -11.93
N GLN A 194 5.43 0.18 -11.10
CA GLN A 194 4.32 -0.77 -10.91
C GLN A 194 2.96 -0.21 -11.39
N ALA A 195 2.97 0.74 -12.32
CA ALA A 195 1.76 1.40 -12.83
C ALA A 195 0.68 0.41 -13.33
N ASN A 196 1.10 -0.69 -13.96
CA ASN A 196 0.21 -1.74 -14.48
C ASN A 196 -0.57 -2.50 -13.40
N TYR A 197 -0.18 -2.36 -12.13
CA TYR A 197 -0.83 -3.00 -11.00
C TYR A 197 -1.51 -1.97 -10.09
N CYS A 198 -1.96 -0.85 -10.66
CA CYS A 198 -2.67 0.20 -9.95
C CYS A 198 -4.05 0.42 -10.58
N LEU A 199 -5.10 0.04 -9.87
CA LEU A 199 -6.50 0.20 -10.28
C LEU A 199 -7.13 1.42 -9.59
N ASP A 200 -8.11 2.05 -10.23
CA ASP A 200 -8.85 3.18 -9.66
C ASP A 200 -9.97 2.69 -8.75
N PHE A 201 -10.03 3.20 -7.52
CA PHE A 201 -11.09 2.90 -6.54
C PHE A 201 -12.50 3.20 -7.08
N HIS A 202 -12.66 4.26 -7.88
CA HIS A 202 -13.98 4.73 -8.33
C HIS A 202 -14.59 3.89 -9.45
N THR A 203 -13.74 3.22 -10.25
CA THR A 203 -14.16 2.43 -11.42
C THR A 203 -13.81 0.95 -11.28
N LEU A 204 -13.38 0.53 -10.09
CA LEU A 204 -12.97 -0.85 -9.84
C LEU A 204 -14.12 -1.82 -10.08
N ASP A 205 -13.83 -2.91 -10.79
CA ASP A 205 -14.69 -4.08 -10.88
C ASP A 205 -13.92 -5.36 -10.56
N VAL A 206 -14.67 -6.42 -10.24
CA VAL A 206 -14.09 -7.71 -9.82
C VAL A 206 -13.30 -8.39 -10.93
N ALA A 207 -13.71 -8.29 -12.19
CA ALA A 207 -13.04 -8.95 -13.30
C ALA A 207 -11.68 -8.30 -13.58
N GLN A 208 -11.62 -6.96 -13.53
CA GLN A 208 -10.38 -6.21 -13.61
C GLN A 208 -9.45 -6.54 -12.45
N LEU A 209 -9.98 -6.63 -11.23
CA LEU A 209 -9.20 -6.97 -10.03
C LEU A 209 -8.59 -8.37 -10.12
N VAL A 210 -9.39 -9.38 -10.49
CA VAL A 210 -8.93 -10.77 -10.68
C VAL A 210 -7.86 -10.84 -11.78
N LYS A 211 -8.14 -10.30 -12.98
CA LYS A 211 -7.20 -10.35 -14.11
C LYS A 211 -5.86 -9.69 -13.78
N THR A 212 -5.91 -8.54 -13.12
CA THR A 212 -4.69 -7.80 -12.74
C THR A 212 -3.92 -8.55 -11.65
N PHE A 213 -4.61 -9.17 -10.70
CA PHE A 213 -3.99 -9.99 -9.66
C PHE A 213 -3.32 -11.24 -10.24
N GLU A 214 -3.97 -11.96 -11.15
CA GLU A 214 -3.39 -13.14 -11.81
C GLU A 214 -2.12 -12.79 -12.59
N SER A 215 -2.13 -11.66 -13.31
CA SER A 215 -0.93 -11.14 -13.99
C SER A 215 0.19 -10.81 -13.02
N LEU A 216 -0.12 -10.16 -11.89
CA LEU A 216 0.84 -9.85 -10.83
C LEU A 216 1.43 -11.13 -10.22
N ALA A 217 0.58 -12.10 -9.88
CA ALA A 217 0.96 -13.37 -9.28
C ALA A 217 1.88 -14.19 -10.19
N LEU A 218 1.61 -14.19 -11.51
CA LEU A 218 2.45 -14.84 -12.51
C LEU A 218 3.82 -14.16 -12.66
N ARG A 219 3.87 -12.83 -12.54
CA ARG A 219 5.08 -12.01 -12.72
C ARG A 219 5.76 -11.62 -11.41
N ARG A 220 5.41 -12.27 -10.30
CA ARG A 220 5.86 -11.89 -8.95
C ARG A 220 7.38 -11.77 -8.83
N ASP A 221 8.15 -12.66 -9.46
CA ASP A 221 9.61 -12.67 -9.35
C ASP A 221 10.22 -11.48 -10.11
N ALA A 222 9.68 -11.20 -11.30
CA ALA A 222 10.07 -10.03 -12.10
C ALA A 222 9.72 -8.72 -11.38
N VAL A 223 8.53 -8.63 -10.79
CA VAL A 223 8.11 -7.48 -9.98
C VAL A 223 9.01 -7.32 -8.77
N THR A 224 9.32 -8.41 -8.07
CA THR A 224 10.20 -8.38 -6.90
C THR A 224 11.61 -7.92 -7.24
N ALA A 225 12.14 -8.31 -8.40
CA ALA A 225 13.43 -7.82 -8.89
C ALA A 225 13.42 -6.29 -9.15
N ILE A 226 12.33 -5.76 -9.72
CA ILE A 226 12.16 -4.31 -9.89
C ILE A 226 12.08 -3.62 -8.52
N LEU A 227 11.29 -4.15 -7.59
CA LEU A 227 11.15 -3.61 -6.24
C LEU A 227 12.48 -3.59 -5.49
N LYS A 228 13.32 -4.63 -5.60
CA LYS A 228 14.68 -4.66 -5.04
C LYS A 228 15.49 -3.46 -5.52
N ARG A 229 15.54 -3.23 -6.84
CA ARG A 229 16.27 -2.10 -7.44
C ARG A 229 15.74 -0.75 -6.97
N ARG A 230 14.42 -0.55 -7.01
CA ARG A 230 13.78 0.73 -6.62
C ARG A 230 13.93 1.02 -5.13
N THR A 231 13.69 0.04 -4.27
CA THR A 231 13.86 0.16 -2.82
C THR A 231 15.32 0.46 -2.46
N HIS A 232 16.30 -0.17 -3.13
CA HIS A 232 17.71 0.15 -2.92
C HIS A 232 18.04 1.61 -3.31
N ALA A 233 17.57 2.07 -4.47
CA ALA A 233 17.76 3.46 -4.90
C ALA A 233 17.17 4.46 -3.88
N TYR A 234 15.97 4.20 -3.37
CA TYR A 234 15.34 5.04 -2.36
C TYR A 234 16.12 5.10 -1.05
N ARG A 235 16.63 3.96 -0.58
CA ARG A 235 17.46 3.91 0.62
C ARG A 235 18.74 4.72 0.47
N THR A 236 19.40 4.62 -0.69
CA THR A 236 20.61 5.41 -0.98
C THR A 236 20.33 6.91 -1.01
N GLU A 237 19.21 7.33 -1.62
CA GLU A 237 18.81 8.74 -1.66
C GLU A 237 18.48 9.28 -0.27
N LEU A 238 17.73 8.52 0.54
CA LEU A 238 17.41 8.87 1.92
C LEU A 238 18.66 8.93 2.81
N LYS A 239 19.61 8.02 2.62
CA LYS A 239 20.90 8.09 3.30
C LYS A 239 21.63 9.39 2.97
N SER A 240 21.71 9.77 1.70
CA SER A 240 22.31 11.03 1.26
C SER A 240 21.60 12.24 1.88
N GLN A 241 20.27 12.19 1.99
CA GLN A 241 19.49 13.23 2.67
C GLN A 241 19.86 13.33 4.17
N TYR A 242 19.94 12.21 4.89
CA TYR A 242 20.30 12.24 6.30
C TYR A 242 21.73 12.71 6.54
N ASP A 243 22.68 12.31 5.69
CA ASP A 243 24.05 12.79 5.77
C ASP A 243 24.13 14.32 5.55
N ASP A 244 23.30 14.87 4.65
CA ASP A 244 23.19 16.33 4.44
C ASP A 244 22.54 17.05 5.61
N LEU A 245 21.50 16.45 6.21
CA LEU A 245 20.83 16.99 7.38
C LEU A 245 21.74 17.01 8.61
N ALA A 246 22.49 15.94 8.86
CA ALA A 246 23.43 15.87 9.98
C ALA A 246 24.45 17.02 9.91
N ARG A 247 25.09 17.21 8.74
CA ARG A 247 26.02 18.33 8.50
C ARG A 247 25.42 19.71 8.74
N ARG A 248 24.11 19.88 8.56
CA ARG A 248 23.41 21.17 8.75
C ARG A 248 23.01 21.43 10.19
N VAL A 249 22.84 20.38 11.00
CA VAL A 249 22.49 20.49 12.43
C VAL A 249 23.74 20.71 13.28
N ASP A 250 24.89 20.19 12.85
CA ASP A 250 26.19 20.42 13.49
C ASP A 250 26.79 21.83 13.25
N LEU A 251 26.04 22.71 12.57
CA LEU A 251 26.37 24.12 12.26
C LEU A 251 25.42 25.09 12.97
#